data_AF-A0A431U509-F1
#
_entry.id   AF-A0A431U509-F1
#
_cell.length_a   1.000
_cell.length_b   1.000
_cell.length_c   1.000
_cell.angle_alpha   90.00
_cell.angle_beta   90.00
_cell.angle_gamma   90.00
#
_symmetry.space_group_name_H-M   'P 1'
#
loop_
_entity.id
_entity.type
_entity.pdbx_description
1 polymer ?
#
loop_
_entity_poly.entity_id
_entity_poly.type
_entity_poly.pdbx_seq_one_letter_code
_entity_poly.pdbx_strand_id
1 'polypeptide(L)'
;MRLMLFIATGIACLILLAKLLNVEKNPKIVFSTSFIVACAFAALGAYEGCADGWKSTSIGRRGACSHHGGVRTHVNIYGWSGLAASAFILFVTFSGSGKNE
;
A
#
# COMPACT_ATOMS: atom_id res chain seq x y z
N MET A 1 8.01 -2.28 -4.70
CA MET A 1 6.69 -1.58 -4.68
C MET A 1 5.68 -2.24 -3.76
N ARG A 2 5.47 -3.57 -3.83
CA ARG A 2 4.54 -4.29 -2.92
C ARG A 2 4.85 -4.07 -1.43
N LEU A 3 6.13 -4.18 -1.05
CA LEU A 3 6.56 -3.92 0.32
C LEU A 3 6.28 -2.48 0.77
N MET A 4 6.46 -1.50 -0.14
CA MET A 4 6.19 -0.10 0.15
C MET A 4 4.69 0.15 0.38
N LEU A 5 3.83 -0.45 -0.45
CA LEU A 5 2.38 -0.42 -0.26
C LEU A 5 1.98 -1.03 1.08
N PHE A 6 2.53 -2.21 1.41
CA PHE A 6 2.28 -2.88 2.68
C PHE A 6 2.63 -2.00 3.88
N ILE A 7 3.85 -1.45 3.91
CA ILE A 7 4.33 -0.65 5.05
C ILE A 7 3.53 0.65 5.17
N ALA A 8 3.35 1.39 4.07
CA ALA A 8 2.67 2.69 4.10
C ALA A 8 1.20 2.56 4.54
N THR A 9 0.46 1.62 3.92
CA THR A 9 -0.95 1.40 4.25
C THR A 9 -1.12 0.78 5.63
N GLY A 10 -0.24 -0.14 6.04
CA GLY A 10 -0.25 -0.75 7.36
C GLY A 10 -0.03 0.26 8.48
N ILE A 11 0.99 1.11 8.38
CA ILE A 11 1.28 2.14 9.39
C ILE A 11 0.16 3.18 9.46
N ALA A 12 -0.30 3.69 8.32
CA ALA A 12 -1.36 4.69 8.30
C ALA A 12 -2.68 4.14 8.87
N CYS A 13 -3.04 2.90 8.50
CA CYS A 13 -4.24 2.24 9.02
C CYS A 13 -4.13 1.95 10.52
N LEU A 14 -2.96 1.53 11.00
CA LEU A 14 -2.71 1.28 12.42
C LEU A 14 -2.87 2.55 13.25
N ILE A 15 -2.28 3.66 12.81
CA ILE A 15 -2.39 4.96 13.49
C ILE A 15 -3.85 5.44 13.51
N LEU A 16 -4.56 5.35 12.38
CA LEU A 16 -5.95 5.75 12.28
C LEU A 16 -6.86 4.91 13.18
N LEU A 17 -6.74 3.58 13.13
CA LEU A 17 -7.56 2.66 13.93
C LEU A 17 -7.22 2.73 15.41
N ALA A 18 -5.95 2.95 15.77
CA ALA A 18 -5.55 3.16 17.16
C ALA A 18 -6.23 4.40 17.77
N LYS A 19 -6.38 5.49 16.99
CA LYS A 19 -7.13 6.69 17.40
C LYS A 19 -8.64 6.47 17.42
N LEU A 20 -9.22 5.81 16.40
CA LEU A 20 -10.68 5.64 16.26
C LEU A 20 -11.27 4.61 17.22
N LEU A 21 -10.63 3.44 17.38
CA LEU A 21 -11.15 2.32 18.15
C LEU A 21 -10.59 2.25 19.58
N ASN A 22 -9.69 3.17 19.92
CA ASN A 22 -8.93 3.19 21.17
C ASN A 22 -8.17 1.87 21.39
N VAL A 23 -6.89 1.87 21.03
CA VAL A 23 -6.03 0.67 21.05
C VAL A 23 -6.02 -0.05 22.39
N GLU A 24 -6.24 0.65 23.50
CA GLU A 24 -6.26 0.05 24.84
C GLU A 24 -7.44 -0.88 25.07
N LYS A 25 -8.59 -0.62 24.44
CA LYS A 25 -9.80 -1.45 24.62
C LYS A 25 -9.72 -2.74 23.82
N ASN A 26 -9.20 -2.69 22.60
CA ASN A 26 -9.23 -3.82 21.67
C ASN A 26 -7.95 -3.92 20.80
N PRO A 27 -6.77 -4.15 21.40
CA PRO A 27 -5.50 -4.10 20.66
C PRO A 27 -5.43 -5.18 19.56
N LYS A 28 -5.96 -6.38 19.84
CA LYS A 28 -5.97 -7.50 18.88
C LYS A 28 -6.72 -7.14 17.59
N ILE A 29 -7.84 -6.43 17.70
CA ILE A 29 -8.65 -6.03 16.55
C ILE A 29 -7.88 -5.01 15.72
N VAL A 30 -7.27 -4.00 16.36
CA VAL A 30 -6.49 -2.96 15.67
C VAL A 30 -5.34 -3.60 14.87
N PHE A 31 -4.51 -4.43 15.51
CA PHE A 31 -3.39 -5.07 14.80
C PHE A 31 -3.84 -6.00 13.68
N SER A 32 -4.85 -6.83 13.94
CA SER A 32 -5.34 -7.79 12.95
C SER A 32 -5.96 -7.09 11.73
N THR A 33 -6.75 -6.04 11.95
CA THR A 33 -7.41 -5.31 10.86
C THR A 33 -6.41 -4.49 10.04
N SER A 34 -5.44 -3.81 10.67
CA SER A 34 -4.38 -3.10 9.95
C SER A 34 -3.52 -4.04 9.10
N PHE A 35 -3.19 -5.23 9.62
CA PHE A 35 -2.44 -6.23 8.86
C PHE A 35 -3.20 -6.74 7.65
N ILE A 36 -4.49 -7.08 7.80
CA ILE A 36 -5.34 -7.56 6.70
C ILE A 36 -5.46 -6.49 5.60
N VAL A 37 -5.68 -5.23 5.99
CA VAL A 37 -5.75 -4.11 5.04
C VAL A 37 -4.42 -3.92 4.30
N ALA A 38 -3.29 -3.97 5.01
CA ALA A 38 -1.96 -3.86 4.40
C ALA A 38 -1.69 -4.98 3.38
N CYS A 39 -2.05 -6.22 3.72
CA CYS A 39 -1.96 -7.36 2.81
C CYS A 39 -2.84 -7.16 1.56
N ALA A 40 -4.08 -6.70 1.74
CA ALA A 40 -5.00 -6.46 0.64
C ALA A 40 -4.44 -5.42 -0.36
N PHE A 41 -3.94 -4.29 0.13
CA PHE A 41 -3.33 -3.27 -0.74
C PHE A 41 -2.02 -3.74 -1.39
N ALA A 42 -1.20 -4.53 -0.68
CA ALA A 42 0.02 -5.09 -1.26
C ALA A 42 -0.26 -6.12 -2.36
N ALA A 43 -1.34 -6.90 -2.23
CA ALA A 43 -1.76 -7.90 -3.20
C ALA A 43 -2.47 -7.28 -4.41
N LEU A 44 -3.36 -6.31 -4.18
CA LEU A 44 -4.22 -5.72 -5.22
C LEU A 44 -3.62 -4.47 -5.86
N GLY A 45 -2.73 -3.76 -5.18
CA GLY A 45 -2.22 -2.44 -5.59
C GLY A 45 -1.02 -2.50 -6.54
N ALA A 46 -0.48 -3.68 -6.83
CA ALA A 46 0.68 -3.83 -7.68
C ALA A 46 0.61 -5.07 -8.57
N TYR A 47 1.19 -4.98 -9.76
CA TYR A 47 1.24 -6.04 -10.76
C TYR A 47 2.64 -6.16 -11.37
N GLU A 48 2.95 -7.29 -11.98
CA GLU A 48 4.19 -7.48 -12.73
C GLU A 48 3.94 -7.22 -14.22
N GLY A 49 4.83 -6.47 -14.85
CA GLY A 49 4.75 -6.13 -16.27
C GLY A 49 6.13 -5.84 -16.86
N CYS A 50 6.19 -5.54 -18.15
CA CYS A 50 7.46 -5.13 -18.76
C CYS A 50 7.85 -3.71 -18.33
N ALA A 51 9.16 -3.43 -18.25
CA ALA A 51 9.68 -2.20 -17.67
C ALA A 51 9.26 -0.94 -18.43
N ASP A 52 9.15 -1.03 -19.76
CA ASP A 52 8.71 0.05 -20.65
C ASP A 52 7.17 0.21 -20.72
N GLY A 53 6.42 -0.65 -20.02
CA GLY A 53 4.96 -0.64 -20.02
C GLY A 53 4.33 -1.37 -21.21
N TRP A 54 5.09 -2.12 -22.01
CA TRP A 54 4.53 -2.93 -23.09
C TRP A 54 3.47 -3.90 -22.55
N LYS A 55 2.28 -3.87 -23.17
CA LYS A 55 1.16 -4.76 -22.85
C LYS A 55 1.02 -5.81 -23.95
N SER A 56 1.21 -7.08 -23.58
CA SER A 56 1.05 -8.21 -24.47
C SER A 56 0.34 -9.35 -23.73
N THR A 57 -0.45 -10.11 -24.46
CA THR A 57 -1.07 -11.35 -23.94
C THR A 57 -0.03 -12.43 -23.61
N SER A 58 1.23 -12.24 -24.03
CA SER A 58 2.35 -13.14 -23.71
C SER A 58 3.06 -12.80 -22.39
N ILE A 59 2.68 -11.73 -21.68
CA ILE A 59 3.24 -11.41 -20.35
C ILE A 59 3.03 -12.60 -19.40
N GLY A 60 4.09 -12.99 -18.69
CA GLY A 60 4.13 -14.20 -17.87
C GLY A 60 4.71 -15.43 -18.60
N ARG A 61 4.96 -15.34 -19.92
CA ARG A 61 5.73 -16.35 -20.68
C ARG A 61 7.20 -15.94 -20.77
N ARG A 62 8.08 -16.95 -20.92
CA ARG A 62 9.52 -16.75 -21.08
C ARG A 62 9.79 -15.87 -22.32
N GLY A 63 10.64 -14.86 -22.16
CA GLY A 63 11.06 -13.98 -23.25
C GLY A 63 10.16 -12.78 -23.52
N ALA A 64 8.97 -12.69 -22.91
CA ALA A 64 8.04 -11.58 -23.15
C ALA A 64 8.69 -10.22 -22.87
N CYS A 65 9.34 -10.01 -21.73
CA CYS A 65 9.96 -8.71 -21.44
C CYS A 65 11.44 -8.59 -21.85
N SER A 66 11.97 -9.51 -22.66
CA SER A 66 13.41 -9.57 -22.98
C SER A 66 13.96 -8.32 -23.67
N HIS A 67 13.20 -7.76 -24.61
CA HIS A 67 13.54 -6.52 -25.33
C HIS A 67 12.91 -5.27 -24.68
N HIS A 68 12.11 -5.48 -23.64
CA HIS A 68 11.29 -4.44 -23.00
C HIS A 68 11.82 -4.07 -21.60
N GLY A 69 13.13 -4.22 -21.40
CA GLY A 69 13.82 -3.87 -20.15
C GLY A 69 13.58 -4.84 -18.99
N GLY A 70 13.07 -6.03 -19.25
CA GLY A 70 12.81 -7.06 -18.25
C GLY A 70 11.48 -6.86 -17.51
N VAL A 71 11.21 -7.77 -16.58
CA VAL A 71 10.01 -7.73 -15.72
C VAL A 71 10.23 -6.75 -14.58
N ARG A 72 9.24 -5.90 -14.30
CA ARG A 72 9.20 -5.00 -13.14
C ARG A 72 7.83 -5.01 -12.49
N THR A 73 7.83 -4.79 -11.18
CA THR A 73 6.63 -4.49 -10.43
C THR A 73 6.20 -3.06 -10.76
N HIS A 74 4.90 -2.88 -11.02
CA HIS A 74 4.24 -1.59 -11.26
C HIS A 74 3.12 -1.38 -10.25
N VAL A 75 2.81 -0.12 -9.95
CA VAL A 75 1.69 0.26 -9.06
C VAL A 75 0.51 0.64 -9.95
N ASN A 76 -0.68 0.11 -9.64
CA ASN A 76 -1.91 0.42 -10.36
C ASN A 76 -2.71 1.52 -9.64
N ILE A 77 -3.90 1.84 -10.14
CA ILE A 77 -4.77 2.87 -9.56
C ILE A 77 -5.10 2.61 -8.08
N TYR A 78 -5.29 1.35 -7.68
CA TYR A 78 -5.58 0.99 -6.28
C TYR A 78 -4.36 1.18 -5.38
N GLY A 79 -3.16 0.90 -5.88
CA GLY A 79 -1.95 1.17 -5.13
C GLY A 79 -1.66 2.67 -4.99
N TRP A 80 -1.89 3.45 -6.05
CA TRP A 80 -1.76 4.90 -6.00
C TRP A 80 -2.78 5.55 -5.05
N SER A 81 -4.04 5.12 -5.10
CA SER A 81 -5.06 5.61 -4.16
C SER A 81 -4.74 5.24 -2.72
N GLY A 82 -4.23 4.03 -2.48
CA GLY A 82 -3.76 3.59 -1.17
C GLY A 82 -2.62 4.44 -0.62
N LEU A 83 -1.62 4.78 -1.44
CA LEU A 83 -0.51 5.65 -1.05
C LEU A 83 -0.99 7.08 -0.76
N ALA A 84 -1.86 7.64 -1.61
CA ALA A 84 -2.40 8.98 -1.41
C ALA A 84 -3.22 9.08 -0.10
N ALA A 85 -4.09 8.09 0.15
CA ALA A 85 -4.85 8.01 1.39
C ALA A 85 -3.94 7.86 2.62
N SER A 86 -2.91 7.01 2.53
CA SER A 86 -1.95 6.82 3.62
C SER A 86 -1.19 8.11 3.93
N ALA A 87 -0.72 8.83 2.90
CA ALA A 87 -0.05 10.10 3.05
C ALA A 87 -0.97 11.16 3.69
N PHE A 88 -2.23 11.22 3.27
CA PHE A 88 -3.22 12.13 3.85
C PHE A 88 -3.50 11.83 5.33
N ILE A 89 -3.69 10.55 5.68
CA ILE A 89 -3.90 10.12 7.07
C ILE A 89 -2.72 10.52 7.96
N LEU A 90 -1.49 10.25 7.50
CA LEU A 90 -0.29 10.62 8.23
C LEU A 90 -0.20 12.13 8.39
N PHE A 91 -0.37 12.88 7.31
CA PHE A 91 -0.35 14.35 7.33
C PHE A 91 -1.35 14.92 8.35
N VAL A 92 -2.62 14.52 8.28
CA VAL A 92 -3.67 14.99 9.22
C VAL A 92 -3.35 14.59 10.66
N THR A 93 -2.85 13.38 10.88
CA THR A 93 -2.51 12.89 12.22
C THR A 93 -1.36 13.68 12.85
N PHE A 94 -0.31 13.98 12.07
CA PHE A 94 0.87 14.71 12.56
C PHE A 94 0.63 16.22 12.64
N SER A 95 -0.07 16.83 11.69
CA SER A 95 -0.44 18.25 11.74
C SER A 95 -1.38 18.59 12.90
N GLY A 96 -2.22 17.64 13.33
CA GLY A 96 -3.08 17.81 14.50
C GLY A 96 -2.37 17.63 15.86
N SER A 97 -1.17 17.05 15.89
CA SER A 97 -0.47 16.71 17.14
C SER A 97 0.24 17.91 17.79
N GLY A 98 0.48 19.00 17.05
CA GLY A 98 1.19 20.19 17.53
C GLY A 98 0.30 21.31 18.07
N LYS A 99 -0.98 21.05 18.34
CA LYS A 99 -1.93 22.05 18.87
C LYS A 99 -2.36 21.82 20.32
N ASN A 100 -1.69 20.90 21.02
CA ASN A 100 -2.03 20.49 22.37
C ASN A 100 -0.91 20.81 23.39
N GLU A 101 -0.22 21.94 23.22
CA GLU A 101 0.68 22.54 24.22
C GLU A 101 0.19 23.94 24.59
#